data_AF-A0A4Y9RME2-F1
#
_entry.id   AF-A0A4Y9RME2-F1
#
_cell.length_a   1.000
_cell.length_b   1.000
_cell.length_c   1.000
_cell.angle_alpha   90.00
_cell.angle_beta   90.00
_cell.angle_gamma   90.00
#
_symmetry.space_group_name_H-M   'P 1'
#
loop_
_entity.id
_entity.type
_entity.pdbx_description
1 polymer ?
#
loop_
_entity_poly.entity_id
_entity_poly.type
_entity_poly.pdbx_seq_one_letter_code
_entity_poly.pdbx_strand_id
1 'polypeptide(L)'
;MKHIMVAANPSGIDTIAHALGPGFDVRYVTSLTQAIRQLSPDVDLLICDVAFSEFRMSSLLQAMSFLGRRPNILCVHAGTLPLDAATVDAWETVSRASGALGFVNLGGLTLGTQTRLAPLIRNALGRPHASERRTQLLQPLARVGHRSLNRGPD
;
A
#
# COMPACT_ATOMS: atom_id res chain seq x y z
N MET A 1 5.73 15.99 -3.74
CA MET A 1 6.68 14.86 -3.58
C MET A 1 5.91 13.73 -2.91
N LYS A 2 6.17 12.45 -3.23
CA LYS A 2 5.41 11.33 -2.63
C LYS A 2 6.12 10.88 -1.35
N HIS A 3 5.36 10.77 -0.25
CA HIS A 3 5.88 10.38 1.06
C HIS A 3 5.69 8.87 1.27
N ILE A 4 6.79 8.15 1.46
CA ILE A 4 6.81 6.71 1.67
C ILE A 4 7.30 6.42 3.08
N MET A 5 6.57 5.58 3.80
CA MET A 5 7.05 5.01 5.05
C MET A 5 7.46 3.55 4.80
N VAL A 6 8.64 3.16 5.27
CA VAL A 6 9.16 1.79 5.18
C VAL A 6 9.30 1.23 6.60
N ALA A 7 8.49 0.22 6.91
CA ALA A 7 8.52 -0.53 8.16
C ALA A 7 9.16 -1.90 7.91
N ALA A 8 10.43 -2.05 8.28
CA ALA A 8 11.20 -3.26 8.06
C ALA A 8 12.32 -3.39 9.11
N ASN A 9 12.90 -4.59 9.21
CA ASN A 9 14.14 -4.76 9.98
C ASN A 9 15.32 -4.04 9.26
N PRO A 10 16.47 -3.82 9.92
CA PRO A 10 17.59 -3.09 9.31
C PRO A 10 18.05 -3.67 7.96
N SER A 11 18.19 -4.99 7.84
CA SER A 11 18.56 -5.65 6.58
C SER A 11 17.53 -5.44 5.46
N GLY A 12 16.25 -5.41 5.81
CA GLY A 12 15.15 -5.20 4.88
C GLY A 12 15.09 -3.76 4.42
N ILE A 13 15.38 -2.80 5.32
CA ILE A 13 15.50 -1.38 4.99
C ILE A 13 16.52 -1.17 3.88
N ASP A 14 17.72 -1.74 4.00
CA ASP A 14 18.77 -1.56 2.98
C ASP A 14 18.34 -2.10 1.63
N THR A 15 17.72 -3.28 1.61
CA THR A 15 17.21 -3.92 0.39
C THR A 15 16.11 -3.08 -0.26
N ILE A 16 15.16 -2.59 0.53
CA ILE A 16 14.04 -1.76 0.06
C ILE A 16 14.54 -0.38 -0.40
N ALA A 17 15.47 0.23 0.32
CA ALA A 17 16.07 1.52 -0.03
C ALA A 17 16.80 1.43 -1.37
N HIS A 18 17.56 0.36 -1.59
CA HIS A 18 18.23 0.14 -2.86
C HIS A 18 17.23 -0.06 -4.01
N ALA A 19 16.18 -0.85 -3.80
CA ALA A 19 15.17 -1.14 -4.81
C ALA A 19 14.21 0.04 -5.11
N LEU A 20 13.99 0.94 -4.15
CA LEU A 20 13.23 2.18 -4.32
C LEU A 20 13.92 3.15 -5.28
N GLY A 21 15.24 3.27 -5.15
CA GLY A 21 16.04 4.28 -5.85
C GLY A 21 15.75 5.72 -5.39
N PRO A 22 16.38 6.72 -6.02
CA PRO A 22 16.17 8.12 -5.69
C PRO A 22 14.82 8.64 -6.21
N GLY A 23 14.28 9.69 -5.57
CA GLY A 23 13.09 10.41 -6.03
C GLY A 23 11.85 10.32 -5.13
N PHE A 24 11.96 9.68 -3.98
CA PHE A 24 10.92 9.60 -2.97
C PHE A 24 11.36 10.26 -1.66
N ASP A 25 10.42 10.82 -0.91
CA ASP A 25 10.67 11.18 0.49
C ASP A 25 10.41 9.95 1.35
N VAL A 26 11.46 9.30 1.82
CA VAL A 26 11.36 7.99 2.48
C VAL A 26 11.69 8.12 3.97
N ARG A 27 10.75 7.68 4.81
CA ARG A 27 10.95 7.53 6.25
C ARG A 27 11.07 6.06 6.61
N TYR A 28 12.16 5.69 7.26
CA TYR A 28 12.41 4.32 7.70
C TYR A 28 12.09 4.15 9.18
N VAL A 29 11.42 3.06 9.52
CA VAL A 29 11.09 2.69 10.91
C VAL A 29 11.39 1.21 11.13
N THR A 30 11.96 0.89 12.29
CA THR A 30 12.44 -0.46 12.62
C THR A 30 11.56 -1.20 13.63
N SER A 31 10.43 -0.60 14.01
CA SER A 31 9.42 -1.28 14.83
C SER A 31 8.01 -0.84 14.47
N LEU A 32 7.04 -1.73 14.63
CA LEU A 32 5.63 -1.42 14.39
C LEU A 32 5.14 -0.27 15.28
N THR A 33 5.61 -0.21 16.53
CA THR A 33 5.27 0.88 17.44
C THR A 33 5.76 2.23 16.92
N GLN A 34 6.97 2.29 16.35
CA GLN A 34 7.46 3.51 15.68
C GLN A 34 6.63 3.82 14.44
N ALA A 35 6.32 2.81 13.61
CA ALA A 35 5.48 3.00 12.43
C ALA A 35 4.14 3.63 12.80
N ILE A 36 3.43 3.06 13.78
CA ILE A 36 2.14 3.58 14.26
C ILE A 36 2.25 5.00 14.82
N ARG A 37 3.29 5.29 15.62
CA ARG A 37 3.49 6.63 16.22
C ARG A 37 3.82 7.71 15.19
N GLN A 38 4.49 7.33 14.11
CA GLN A 38 4.93 8.24 13.07
C GLN A 38 4.01 8.25 11.85
N LEU A 39 2.97 7.40 11.86
CA LEU A 39 2.01 7.30 10.79
C LEU A 39 1.15 8.56 10.77
N SER A 40 1.17 9.24 9.63
CA SER A 40 0.53 10.53 9.45
C SER A 40 -0.26 10.58 8.13
N PRO A 41 -1.28 11.45 8.03
CA PRO A 41 -2.16 11.48 6.86
C PRO A 41 -1.47 11.87 5.54
N ASP A 42 -0.27 12.45 5.59
CA ASP A 42 0.59 12.80 4.45
C ASP A 42 1.33 11.59 3.85
N VAL A 43 1.42 10.45 4.56
CA VAL A 43 1.99 9.21 4.02
C VAL A 43 1.11 8.69 2.88
N ASP A 44 1.69 8.56 1.68
CA ASP A 44 0.99 8.06 0.49
C ASP A 44 1.05 6.54 0.40
N LEU A 45 2.19 5.96 0.79
CA LEU A 45 2.46 4.53 0.71
C LEU A 45 3.22 4.06 1.96
N LEU A 46 2.72 3.01 2.57
CA LEU A 46 3.39 2.25 3.61
C LEU A 46 3.91 0.93 3.01
N ILE A 47 5.22 0.73 3.05
CA ILE A 47 5.87 -0.53 2.69
C ILE A 47 6.15 -1.28 3.98
N CYS A 48 5.61 -2.49 4.12
CA CYS A 48 5.76 -3.30 5.32
C CYS A 48 6.43 -4.63 4.97
N ASP A 49 7.58 -4.92 5.59
CA ASP A 49 8.24 -6.22 5.43
C ASP A 49 7.48 -7.32 6.19
N VAL A 50 7.22 -8.47 5.57
CA VAL A 50 6.44 -9.55 6.20
C VAL A 50 7.19 -10.19 7.37
N ALA A 51 8.52 -10.25 7.28
CA ALA A 51 9.38 -10.70 8.39
C ALA A 51 9.28 -9.80 9.64
N PHE A 52 8.76 -8.58 9.48
CA PHE A 52 8.50 -7.64 10.55
C PHE A 52 7.17 -7.88 11.28
N SER A 53 6.25 -8.66 10.68
CA SER A 53 4.81 -8.47 10.90
C SER A 53 3.97 -9.76 10.97
N GLU A 54 4.55 -10.97 11.06
CA GLU A 54 3.75 -12.22 11.05
C GLU A 54 2.56 -12.22 12.03
N PHE A 55 2.66 -11.52 13.17
CA PHE A 55 1.59 -11.46 14.18
C PHE A 55 0.91 -10.10 14.39
N ARG A 56 1.27 -9.03 13.64
CA ARG A 56 0.85 -7.66 14.01
C ARG A 56 0.28 -6.79 12.90
N MET A 57 -0.03 -7.38 11.75
CA MET A 57 -0.68 -6.68 10.65
C MET A 57 -2.06 -6.13 11.06
N SER A 58 -2.80 -6.84 11.91
CA SER A 58 -4.09 -6.39 12.46
C SER A 58 -3.97 -5.08 13.25
N SER A 59 -2.96 -4.92 14.10
CA SER A 59 -2.72 -3.68 14.87
C SER A 59 -2.39 -2.51 13.96
N LEU A 60 -1.63 -2.74 12.89
CA LEU A 60 -1.31 -1.72 11.89
C LEU A 60 -2.58 -1.27 11.14
N LEU A 61 -3.39 -2.23 10.67
CA LEU A 61 -4.66 -1.97 9.99
C LEU A 61 -5.63 -1.20 10.89
N GLN A 62 -5.70 -1.56 12.18
CA GLN A 62 -6.49 -0.85 13.17
C GLN A 62 -5.98 0.57 13.37
N ALA A 63 -4.67 0.79 13.49
CA ALA A 63 -4.10 2.14 13.59
C ALA A 63 -4.44 3.01 12.36
N MET A 64 -4.36 2.44 11.16
CA MET A 64 -4.76 3.13 9.93
C MET A 64 -6.26 3.45 9.88
N SER A 65 -7.11 2.70 10.59
CA SER A 65 -8.54 2.96 10.60
C SER A 65 -8.92 4.31 11.22
N PHE A 66 -8.05 4.84 12.11
CA PHE A 66 -8.23 6.14 12.75
C PHE A 66 -7.71 7.31 11.91
N LEU A 67 -7.07 7.05 10.77
CA LEU A 67 -6.62 8.09 9.85
C LEU A 67 -7.77 8.54 8.95
N GLY A 68 -7.92 9.86 8.80
CA GLY A 68 -8.88 10.44 7.85
C GLY A 68 -8.58 10.07 6.39
N ARG A 69 -7.29 9.86 6.05
CA ARG A 69 -6.82 9.30 4.77
C ARG A 69 -5.94 8.09 5.05
N ARG A 70 -6.28 6.93 4.49
CA ARG A 70 -5.46 5.72 4.64
C ARG A 70 -4.35 5.70 3.58
N PRO A 71 -3.08 5.50 3.96
CA PRO A 71 -2.04 5.24 2.98
C PRO A 71 -2.35 3.95 2.22
N ASN A 72 -1.86 3.84 1.00
CA ASN A 72 -1.79 2.53 0.36
C ASN A 72 -0.77 1.67 1.09
N ILE A 73 -0.98 0.35 1.14
CA ILE A 73 -0.04 -0.57 1.81
C ILE A 73 0.54 -1.51 0.75
N LEU A 74 1.85 -1.72 0.79
CA LEU A 74 2.52 -2.75 0.01
C LEU A 74 3.27 -3.67 0.97
N CYS A 75 2.93 -4.95 0.95
CA CYS A 75 3.68 -5.94 1.70
C CYS A 75 4.90 -6.36 0.87
N VAL A 76 6.04 -6.53 1.52
CA VAL A 76 7.27 -6.99 0.87
C VAL A 76 7.92 -8.08 1.69
N HIS A 77 8.70 -8.95 1.06
CA HIS A 77 9.66 -9.81 1.76
C HIS A 77 11.04 -9.37 1.35
N ALA A 78 11.79 -8.77 2.28
CA ALA A 78 13.13 -8.27 2.04
C ALA A 78 14.23 -9.20 2.59
N GLY A 79 13.89 -10.47 2.85
CA GLY A 79 14.85 -11.48 3.31
C GLY A 79 15.87 -11.86 2.26
N THR A 80 16.98 -12.48 2.68
CA THR A 80 18.07 -12.89 1.77
C THR A 80 17.68 -14.08 0.88
N LEU A 81 16.86 -14.98 1.39
CA LEU A 81 16.42 -16.18 0.68
C LEU A 81 15.16 -15.93 -0.14
N PRO A 82 15.10 -16.42 -1.39
CA PRO A 82 13.88 -16.39 -2.18
C PRO A 82 12.84 -17.30 -1.54
N LEU A 83 11.60 -16.83 -1.46
CA LEU A 83 10.45 -17.65 -1.15
C LEU A 83 10.05 -18.51 -2.37
N ASP A 84 9.55 -19.71 -2.11
CA ASP A 84 8.93 -20.53 -3.15
C ASP A 84 7.61 -19.92 -3.65
N ALA A 85 7.13 -20.38 -4.81
CA ALA A 85 5.94 -19.84 -5.46
C ALA A 85 4.67 -19.98 -4.59
N ALA A 86 4.52 -21.12 -3.90
CA ALA A 86 3.35 -21.37 -3.04
C ALA A 86 3.29 -20.38 -1.87
N THR A 87 4.44 -20.08 -1.28
CA THR A 87 4.58 -19.11 -0.20
C THR A 87 4.32 -17.69 -0.69
N VAL A 88 4.79 -17.33 -1.88
CA VAL A 88 4.50 -16.03 -2.51
C VAL A 88 2.99 -15.87 -2.75
N ASP A 89 2.32 -16.88 -3.30
CA ASP A 89 0.88 -16.84 -3.58
C ASP A 89 0.04 -16.76 -2.29
N ALA A 90 0.46 -17.47 -1.24
CA ALA A 90 -0.16 -17.39 0.07
C ALA A 90 -0.06 -15.96 0.65
N TRP A 91 1.12 -15.35 0.61
CA TRP A 91 1.33 -13.98 1.08
C TRP A 91 0.56 -12.96 0.24
N GLU A 92 0.55 -13.08 -1.09
CA GLU A 92 -0.26 -12.21 -1.96
C GLU A 92 -1.74 -12.25 -1.56
N THR A 93 -2.27 -13.44 -1.30
CA THR A 93 -3.66 -13.64 -0.87
C THR A 93 -3.93 -12.97 0.48
N VAL A 94 -3.08 -13.21 1.47
CA VAL A 94 -3.22 -12.66 2.83
C VAL A 94 -3.07 -11.13 2.84
N SER A 95 -2.11 -10.59 2.10
CA SER A 95 -1.87 -9.16 1.97
C SER A 95 -3.09 -8.45 1.35
N ARG A 96 -3.66 -9.01 0.28
CA ARG A 96 -4.87 -8.44 -0.35
C ARG A 96 -6.11 -8.53 0.54
N ALA A 97 -6.31 -9.66 1.22
CA ALA A 97 -7.42 -9.80 2.18
C ALA A 97 -7.34 -8.78 3.31
N SER A 98 -6.13 -8.34 3.64
CA SER A 98 -5.83 -7.30 4.63
C SER A 98 -5.99 -5.86 4.09
N GLY A 99 -6.32 -5.69 2.81
CA GLY A 99 -6.46 -4.38 2.18
C GLY A 99 -5.15 -3.77 1.69
N ALA A 100 -4.05 -4.53 1.65
CA ALA A 100 -2.85 -4.12 0.95
C ALA A 100 -3.04 -4.22 -0.57
N LEU A 101 -2.20 -3.51 -1.32
CA LEU A 101 -2.20 -3.52 -2.78
C LEU A 101 -1.70 -4.85 -3.36
N GLY A 102 -0.89 -5.57 -2.59
CA GLY A 102 -0.28 -6.84 -2.96
C GLY A 102 0.97 -7.13 -2.11
N PHE A 103 1.72 -8.11 -2.55
CA PHE A 103 2.93 -8.63 -1.96
C PHE A 103 4.07 -8.64 -3.00
N VAL A 104 5.28 -8.29 -2.57
CA VAL A 104 6.48 -8.35 -3.41
C VAL A 104 7.59 -9.11 -2.72
N ASN A 105 7.97 -10.24 -3.29
CA ASN A 105 9.16 -10.97 -2.85
C ASN A 105 10.42 -10.33 -3.43
N LEU A 106 11.21 -9.67 -2.57
CA LEU A 106 12.53 -9.14 -2.92
C LEU A 106 13.66 -10.15 -2.62
N GLY A 107 13.33 -11.28 -1.99
CA GLY A 107 14.31 -12.30 -1.63
C GLY A 107 14.92 -12.97 -2.84
N GLY A 108 16.24 -13.15 -2.80
CA GLY A 108 17.02 -13.70 -3.90
C GLY A 108 17.14 -12.80 -5.13
N LEU A 109 16.65 -11.55 -5.10
CA LEU A 109 16.91 -10.60 -6.18
C LEU A 109 18.38 -10.16 -6.14
N THR A 110 19.16 -10.56 -7.14
CA THR A 110 20.46 -9.95 -7.41
C THR A 110 20.26 -8.48 -7.80
N LEU A 111 21.27 -7.62 -7.56
CA LEU A 111 21.18 -6.17 -7.79
C LEU A 111 20.63 -5.77 -9.19
N GLY A 112 20.75 -6.63 -10.20
CA GLY A 112 20.23 -6.39 -11.56
C GLY A 112 18.73 -6.63 -11.77
N THR A 113 18.04 -7.33 -10.87
CA THR A 113 16.62 -7.71 -11.01
C THR A 113 15.68 -6.78 -10.22
N GLN A 114 16.25 -5.85 -9.45
CA GLN A 114 15.53 -4.89 -8.60
C GLN A 114 14.71 -3.85 -9.39
N THR A 115 14.85 -3.82 -10.71
CA THR A 115 14.11 -2.97 -11.66
C THR A 115 12.59 -3.12 -11.57
N ARG A 116 12.08 -4.16 -10.90
CA ARG A 116 10.63 -4.42 -10.78
C ARG A 116 9.95 -3.70 -9.61
N LEU A 117 10.66 -3.26 -8.57
CA LEU A 117 9.99 -2.63 -7.42
C LEU A 117 9.55 -1.19 -7.72
N ALA A 118 10.41 -0.37 -8.33
CA ALA A 118 10.07 1.02 -8.64
C ALA A 118 8.83 1.16 -9.57
N PRO A 119 8.63 0.35 -10.63
CA PRO A 119 7.38 0.35 -11.40
C PRO A 119 6.15 -0.05 -10.58
N LEU A 120 6.27 -1.04 -9.70
CA LEU A 120 5.17 -1.46 -8.82
C LEU A 120 4.81 -0.36 -7.83
N ILE A 121 5.81 0.33 -7.26
CA ILE A 121 5.62 1.47 -6.37
C ILE A 121 5.02 2.66 -7.11
N ARG A 122 5.48 2.98 -8.32
CA ARG A 122 4.87 4.03 -9.16
C ARG A 122 3.41 3.72 -9.49
N ASN A 123 3.12 2.47 -9.84
CA ASN A 123 1.74 2.02 -10.07
C ASN A 123 0.89 2.09 -8.79
N ALA A 124 1.46 1.74 -7.63
CA ALA A 124 0.82 1.85 -6.33
C ALA A 124 0.50 3.30 -5.96
N LEU A 125 1.42 4.22 -6.24
CA LEU A 125 1.27 5.65 -5.98
C LEU A 125 0.35 6.38 -6.98
N GLY A 126 0.13 5.79 -8.15
CA GLY A 126 -0.80 6.28 -9.17
C GLY A 126 -2.24 5.75 -9.02
N ARG A 127 -2.48 4.79 -8.12
CA ARG A 127 -3.83 4.29 -7.84
C ARG A 127 -4.55 5.18 -6.81
N PRO A 128 -5.84 5.50 -7.03
CA PRO A 128 -6.63 6.24 -6.03
C PRO A 128 -6.68 5.46 -4.72
N HIS A 129 -6.70 6.17 -3.60
CA HIS A 129 -6.63 5.58 -2.26
C HIS A 129 -7.78 4.59 -2.05
N ALA A 130 -7.55 3.54 -1.26
CA ALA A 130 -8.59 2.56 -0.92
C ALA A 130 -9.86 3.23 -0.35
N SER A 131 -9.71 4.36 0.36
CA SER A 131 -10.81 5.19 0.86
C SER A 131 -11.61 5.88 -0.25
N GLU A 132 -10.98 6.29 -1.35
CA GLU A 132 -11.62 6.98 -2.47
C GLU A 132 -12.45 6.05 -3.35
N ARG A 133 -12.04 4.77 -3.48
CA ARG A 133 -12.81 3.75 -4.21
C ARG A 133 -14.18 3.48 -3.57
N ARG A 134 -14.25 3.58 -2.24
CA ARG A 134 -15.50 3.37 -1.49
C ARG A 134 -16.46 4.55 -1.68
N THR A 135 -15.94 5.77 -1.79
CA THR A 135 -16.72 6.97 -2.08
C THR A 135 -17.19 7.03 -3.54
N GLN A 136 -16.40 6.54 -4.49
CA GLN A 136 -16.80 6.46 -5.90
C GLN A 136 -17.92 5.43 -6.16
N LEU A 137 -17.92 4.30 -5.46
CA LEU A 137 -19.02 3.31 -5.53
C LEU A 137 -20.30 3.77 -4.81
N LEU A 138 -20.23 4.82 -3.99
CA LEU A 138 -21.36 5.40 -3.27
C LEU A 138 -21.82 6.74 -3.86
N GLN A 139 -21.31 7.16 -5.02
CA GLN A 139 -21.99 8.22 -5.76
C GLN A 139 -23.34 7.67 -6.21
N PRO A 140 -24.47 8.28 -5.79
CA PRO A 140 -25.77 7.84 -6.28
C PRO A 140 -25.77 8.01 -7.80
N LEU A 141 -26.42 7.07 -8.49
CA LEU A 141 -26.88 7.15 -9.88
C LEU A 141 -27.89 8.31 -10.07
N ALA A 142 -27.57 9.51 -9.57
CA ALA A 142 -28.38 10.71 -9.67
C ALA A 142 -28.13 11.39 -11.01
N ARG A 143 -28.42 10.69 -12.11
CA ARG A 143 -28.60 11.26 -13.45
C ARG A 143 -29.40 10.28 -14.32
N VAL A 144 -30.62 9.96 -13.89
CA VAL A 144 -31.68 9.53 -14.82
C VAL A 144 -32.73 10.63 -14.84
N GLY A 145 -32.95 11.18 -16.02
CA GLY A 145 -33.49 12.51 -16.25
C GLY A 145 -34.93 12.75 -15.74
N HIS A 146 -35.10 13.86 -15.03
CA HIS A 146 -36.36 14.58 -15.04
C HIS A 146 -36.57 15.22 -16.42
N ARG A 147 -37.25 14.50 -17.33
CA ARG A 147 -37.95 15.15 -18.44
C ARG A 147 -39.10 15.97 -17.83
N SER A 148 -38.93 17.28 -17.79
CA SER A 148 -40.04 18.22 -17.61
C SER A 148 -41.01 18.05 -18.78
N LEU A 149 -42.17 17.47 -18.53
CA LEU A 149 -43.33 17.63 -19.40
C LEU A 149 -44.01 18.94 -19.00
N ASN A 150 -43.57 20.02 -19.64
CA ASN A 150 -44.38 21.23 -19.77
C ASN A 150 -45.55 20.92 -20.73
N ARG A 151 -46.76 20.82 -20.19
CA ARG A 151 -47.98 21.22 -20.91
C ARG A 151 -48.81 22.09 -19.97
N GLY A 152 -48.61 23.39 -20.12
CA GLY A 152 -49.59 24.41 -19.78
C GLY A 152 -50.69 24.51 -20.86
N PRO A 153 -51.66 25.41 -20.66
CA PRO A 153 -53.08 25.14 -20.85
C PRO A 153 -53.60 25.60 -22.21
N ASP A 154 -54.66 24.93 -22.66
CA ASP A 154 -55.86 25.50 -23.33
C ASP A 154 -56.95 24.42 -23.38
#